data_AF-A0A0Q3IVZ1-F1
#
_entry.id   AF-A0A0Q3IVZ1-F1
#
_cell.length_a   1.000
_cell.length_b   1.000
_cell.length_c   1.000
_cell.angle_alpha   90.00
_cell.angle_beta   90.00
_cell.angle_gamma   90.00
#
_symmetry.space_group_name_H-M   'P 1'
#
loop_
_entity.id
_entity.type
_entity.pdbx_description
1 polymer ?
#
loop_
_entity_poly.entity_id
_entity_poly.type
_entity_poly.pdbx_seq_one_letter_code
_entity_poly.pdbx_strand_id
1 'polypeptide(L)'
;MEMFRENGRDGVWTVMANVMDPESLHRAFNGCVGVFHTSSLVDPGGISGYTKHMASLETKAAERVVEACVRTESVRKCVFTSSLLACVWRQSYPQHRRFPTTVDENCWSDETFCRDNKLWFALGKTMAEKAAWRAARGRDLKLVTICPALVTGPGFRRRNSTPSIAYLKGAHAMVAEGLLATTDVEQVAEAHVRVYEAMNGTAGGRYICYDHIVRRAEEFVELELQLGLQARAPPPHDEQAATAIATPSFELCNRKLTRLVSSRRRCTHDAYLSVSYD
;
A
#
# COMPACT_ATOMS: atom_id res chain seq x y z
N MET A 1 -18.27 8.43 -28.76
CA MET A 1 -18.54 7.64 -27.53
C MET A 1 -18.73 8.65 -26.42
N GLU A 2 -19.94 8.75 -25.91
CA GLU A 2 -20.35 9.80 -24.97
C GLU A 2 -19.53 9.70 -23.69
N MET A 3 -18.81 10.79 -23.35
CA MET A 3 -18.36 10.98 -21.99
C MET A 3 -19.63 11.14 -21.14
N PHE A 4 -20.00 10.11 -20.38
CA PHE A 4 -20.95 10.29 -19.28
C PHE A 4 -20.26 11.14 -18.21
N ARG A 5 -20.26 12.46 -18.42
CA ARG A 5 -19.94 13.44 -17.39
C ARG A 5 -21.18 13.55 -16.51
N GLU A 6 -21.34 12.63 -15.57
CA GLU A 6 -22.14 12.97 -14.40
C GLU A 6 -21.40 14.10 -13.69
N ASN A 7 -22.06 15.25 -13.53
CA ASN A 7 -21.52 16.35 -12.73
C ASN A 7 -21.35 15.85 -11.30
N GLY A 8 -20.12 15.48 -10.94
CA GLY A 8 -19.78 15.22 -9.55
C GLY A 8 -19.84 16.53 -8.77
N ARG A 9 -20.26 16.43 -7.51
CA ARG A 9 -20.19 17.56 -6.58
C ARG A 9 -18.72 17.98 -6.41
N ASP A 10 -18.51 19.28 -6.21
CA ASP A 10 -17.21 19.87 -5.82
C ASP A 10 -16.06 19.77 -6.85
N GLY A 11 -16.37 19.73 -8.15
CA GLY A 11 -15.34 19.75 -9.20
C GLY A 11 -14.63 18.41 -9.40
N VAL A 12 -15.26 17.31 -8.99
CA VAL A 12 -14.80 15.93 -9.24
C VAL A 12 -15.60 15.35 -10.41
N TRP A 13 -14.92 14.66 -11.33
CA TRP A 13 -15.57 13.96 -12.45
C TRP A 13 -15.22 12.47 -12.41
N THR A 14 -16.21 11.63 -12.67
CA THR A 14 -16.00 10.20 -12.87
C THR A 14 -15.78 9.93 -14.35
N VAL A 15 -14.73 9.18 -14.66
CA VAL A 15 -14.42 8.72 -16.02
C VAL A 15 -14.21 7.22 -15.98
N MET A 16 -14.85 6.50 -16.90
CA MET A 16 -14.65 5.06 -17.03
C MET A 16 -13.40 4.77 -17.85
N ALA A 17 -12.51 3.94 -17.30
CA ALA A 17 -11.33 3.47 -18.02
C ALA A 17 -11.04 1.99 -17.75
N ASN A 18 -10.61 1.28 -18.77
CA ASN A 18 -10.08 -0.08 -18.62
C ASN A 18 -8.57 -0.02 -18.39
N VAL A 19 -8.11 -0.46 -17.21
CA VAL A 19 -6.69 -0.46 -16.82
C VAL A 19 -5.80 -1.35 -17.71
N MET A 20 -6.41 -2.25 -18.48
CA MET A 20 -5.70 -3.11 -19.44
C MET A 20 -5.66 -2.51 -20.85
N ASP A 21 -6.35 -1.39 -21.11
CA ASP A 21 -6.37 -0.68 -22.39
C ASP A 21 -5.61 0.65 -22.28
N PRO A 22 -4.39 0.75 -22.86
CA PRO A 22 -3.59 1.97 -22.85
C PRO A 22 -4.30 3.19 -23.43
N GLU A 23 -5.13 3.03 -24.47
CA GLU A 23 -5.84 4.16 -25.08
C GLU A 23 -6.98 4.65 -24.19
N SER A 24 -7.64 3.72 -23.49
CA SER A 24 -8.62 4.08 -22.47
C SER A 24 -8.00 4.89 -21.33
N LEU A 25 -6.81 4.48 -20.87
CA LEU A 25 -6.07 5.19 -19.82
C LEU A 25 -5.58 6.56 -20.31
N HIS A 26 -5.02 6.64 -21.51
CA HIS A 26 -4.56 7.90 -22.09
C HIS A 26 -5.69 8.94 -22.19
N ARG A 27 -6.87 8.53 -22.67
CA ARG A 27 -8.05 9.40 -22.71
C ARG A 27 -8.48 9.87 -21.32
N ALA A 28 -8.43 8.99 -20.32
CA ALA A 28 -8.80 9.33 -18.94
C ALA A 28 -7.78 10.28 -18.28
N PHE A 29 -6.51 10.21 -18.65
CA PHE A 29 -5.44 11.04 -18.09
C PHE A 29 -5.25 12.37 -18.80
N ASN A 30 -5.84 12.55 -19.98
CA ASN A 30 -5.67 13.77 -20.76
C ASN A 30 -6.17 15.00 -19.99
N GLY A 31 -5.28 15.99 -19.80
CA GLY A 31 -5.54 17.19 -19.00
C GLY A 31 -5.21 17.05 -17.51
N CYS A 32 -4.93 15.83 -17.02
CA CYS A 32 -4.45 15.63 -15.65
C CYS A 32 -2.95 16.00 -15.55
N VAL A 33 -2.56 16.65 -14.45
CA VAL A 33 -1.16 17.01 -14.16
C VAL A 33 -0.46 15.92 -13.34
N GLY A 34 -1.24 15.17 -12.56
CA GLY A 34 -0.75 14.05 -11.77
C GLY A 34 -1.77 12.92 -11.68
N VAL A 35 -1.27 11.72 -11.44
CA VAL A 35 -2.08 10.50 -11.29
C VAL A 35 -1.79 9.87 -9.94
N PHE A 36 -2.85 9.49 -9.22
CA PHE A 36 -2.78 8.67 -8.01
C PHE A 36 -3.28 7.27 -8.36
N HIS A 37 -2.36 6.32 -8.56
CA HIS A 37 -2.72 4.94 -8.87
C HIS A 37 -2.89 4.15 -7.57
N THR A 38 -4.13 4.11 -7.08
CA THR A 38 -4.52 3.43 -5.82
C THR A 38 -5.22 2.09 -6.02
N SER A 39 -5.61 1.78 -7.26
CA SER A 39 -6.38 0.58 -7.58
C SER A 39 -5.53 -0.68 -7.39
N SER A 40 -6.15 -1.71 -6.82
CA SER A 40 -5.59 -3.05 -6.71
C SER A 40 -6.62 -4.06 -7.22
N LEU A 41 -6.17 -5.11 -7.90
CA LEU A 41 -7.05 -6.19 -8.33
C LEU A 41 -7.29 -7.12 -7.15
N VAL A 42 -8.55 -7.29 -6.73
CA VAL A 42 -8.94 -8.23 -5.67
C VAL A 42 -9.96 -9.22 -6.21
N ASP A 43 -9.94 -10.44 -5.67
CA ASP A 43 -10.85 -11.51 -6.07
C ASP A 43 -12.33 -11.12 -5.87
N PRO A 44 -13.16 -11.13 -6.93
CA PRO A 44 -14.60 -10.91 -6.79
C PRO A 44 -15.30 -12.00 -5.97
N GLY A 45 -14.73 -13.21 -5.93
CA GLY A 45 -15.35 -14.39 -5.31
C GLY A 45 -15.13 -14.54 -3.81
N GLY A 46 -14.22 -13.77 -3.20
CA GLY A 46 -14.05 -13.66 -1.73
C GLY A 46 -13.58 -14.91 -0.98
N ILE A 47 -13.40 -16.08 -1.62
CA ILE A 47 -13.24 -17.37 -0.91
C ILE A 47 -11.78 -17.77 -0.68
N SER A 48 -10.77 -17.15 -1.34
CA SER A 48 -9.35 -17.44 -1.02
C SER A 48 -8.32 -16.31 -1.25
N GLY A 49 -8.78 -15.08 -1.45
CA GLY A 49 -8.03 -13.85 -1.11
C GLY A 49 -7.21 -13.23 -2.25
N TYR A 50 -6.29 -13.95 -2.88
CA TYR A 50 -5.47 -13.41 -3.98
C TYR A 50 -4.65 -14.55 -4.63
N THR A 51 -4.63 -14.63 -5.96
CA THR A 51 -3.99 -15.74 -6.70
C THR A 51 -2.70 -15.33 -7.40
N LYS A 52 -1.88 -16.32 -7.81
CA LYS A 52 -0.73 -16.08 -8.70
C LYS A 52 -1.13 -15.39 -10.01
N HIS A 53 -2.31 -15.70 -10.56
CA HIS A 53 -2.80 -15.05 -11.76
C HIS A 53 -3.12 -13.57 -11.51
N MET A 54 -3.75 -13.25 -10.37
CA MET A 54 -4.00 -11.87 -9.94
C MET A 54 -2.70 -11.08 -9.77
N ALA A 55 -1.64 -11.69 -9.21
CA ALA A 55 -0.31 -11.07 -9.13
C ALA A 55 0.20 -10.62 -10.51
N SER A 56 0.07 -11.50 -11.51
CA SER A 56 0.46 -11.19 -12.89
C SER A 56 -0.42 -10.11 -13.53
N LEU A 57 -1.72 -10.11 -13.26
CA LEU A 57 -2.63 -9.08 -13.76
C LEU A 57 -2.34 -7.71 -13.12
N GLU A 58 -2.13 -7.65 -11.80
CA GLU A 58 -1.82 -6.39 -11.10
C GLU A 58 -0.49 -5.82 -11.58
N THR A 59 0.49 -6.70 -11.85
CA THR A 59 1.78 -6.29 -12.44
C THR A 59 1.60 -5.62 -13.80
N LYS A 60 0.80 -6.24 -14.68
CA LYS A 60 0.51 -5.67 -16.01
C LYS A 60 -0.27 -4.36 -15.89
N ALA A 61 -1.28 -4.30 -15.03
CA ALA A 61 -2.06 -3.09 -14.82
C ALA A 61 -1.17 -1.92 -14.35
N ALA A 62 -0.27 -2.16 -13.39
CA ALA A 62 0.67 -1.15 -12.90
C ALA A 62 1.60 -0.64 -14.01
N GLU A 63 2.15 -1.54 -14.82
CA GLU A 63 2.96 -1.19 -15.99
C GLU A 63 2.18 -0.31 -16.97
N ARG A 64 0.96 -0.73 -17.35
CA ARG A 64 0.10 0.00 -18.29
C ARG A 64 -0.31 1.38 -17.79
N VAL A 65 -0.64 1.52 -16.51
CA VAL A 65 -0.98 2.81 -15.92
C VAL A 65 0.22 3.76 -15.97
N VAL A 66 1.42 3.29 -15.63
CA VAL A 66 2.62 4.13 -15.68
C VAL A 66 3.01 4.45 -17.14
N GLU A 67 2.92 3.50 -18.06
CA GLU A 67 3.11 3.74 -19.50
C GLU A 67 2.14 4.82 -20.01
N ALA A 68 0.86 4.74 -19.62
CA ALA A 68 -0.13 5.75 -20.00
C ALA A 68 0.17 7.12 -19.38
N CYS A 69 0.67 7.18 -18.15
CA CYS A 69 1.15 8.42 -17.55
C CYS A 69 2.29 9.04 -18.39
N VAL A 70 3.28 8.22 -18.79
CA VAL A 70 4.41 8.66 -19.62
C VAL A 70 3.97 9.13 -21.01
N ARG A 71 2.96 8.48 -21.60
CA ARG A 71 2.44 8.81 -22.93
C ARG A 71 1.56 10.07 -22.93
N THR A 72 1.03 10.48 -21.79
CA THR A 72 0.07 11.58 -21.71
C THR A 72 0.80 12.89 -21.43
N GLU A 73 0.86 13.77 -22.43
CA GLU A 73 1.66 15.00 -22.41
C GLU A 73 1.37 15.96 -21.25
N SER A 74 0.20 15.91 -20.62
CA SER A 74 -0.12 16.75 -19.46
C SER A 74 0.39 16.19 -18.12
N VAL A 75 0.63 14.87 -18.04
CA VAL A 75 0.97 14.19 -16.78
C VAL A 75 2.47 14.31 -16.53
N ARG A 76 2.84 14.78 -15.33
CA ARG A 76 4.25 14.89 -14.90
C ARG A 76 4.57 14.10 -13.64
N LYS A 77 3.56 13.72 -12.88
CA LYS A 77 3.71 13.06 -11.58
C LYS A 77 2.80 11.85 -11.47
N CYS A 78 3.32 10.78 -10.88
CA CYS A 78 2.53 9.64 -10.48
C CYS A 78 2.85 9.27 -9.03
N VAL A 79 1.82 9.15 -8.19
CA VAL A 79 1.89 8.53 -6.87
C VAL A 79 1.25 7.15 -6.97
N PHE A 80 2.04 6.12 -6.68
CA PHE A 80 1.63 4.73 -6.80
C PHE A 80 1.45 4.09 -5.42
N THR A 81 0.28 3.51 -5.15
CA THR A 81 0.02 2.79 -3.90
C THR A 81 0.52 1.36 -4.01
N SER A 82 1.69 1.10 -3.41
CA SER A 82 2.25 -0.23 -3.20
C SER A 82 1.72 -0.83 -1.88
N SER A 83 2.55 -1.52 -1.12
CA SER A 83 2.26 -2.07 0.19
C SER A 83 3.54 -2.29 0.99
N LEU A 84 3.47 -2.28 2.31
CA LEU A 84 4.54 -2.74 3.20
C LEU A 84 4.97 -4.18 2.86
N LEU A 85 4.06 -5.00 2.32
CA LEU A 85 4.37 -6.36 1.86
C LEU A 85 5.34 -6.40 0.68
N ALA A 86 5.61 -5.28 0.01
CA ALA A 86 6.68 -5.16 -0.97
C ALA A 86 8.06 -4.95 -0.34
N CYS A 87 8.16 -4.86 0.99
CA CYS A 87 9.40 -4.54 1.73
C CYS A 87 9.83 -5.61 2.75
N VAL A 88 8.89 -6.39 3.29
CA VAL A 88 9.13 -7.21 4.50
C VAL A 88 9.60 -8.65 4.22
N TRP A 89 9.12 -9.30 3.16
CA TRP A 89 9.31 -10.74 2.96
C TRP A 89 10.63 -11.08 2.29
N ARG A 90 11.52 -11.82 2.94
CA ARG A 90 12.86 -12.10 2.42
C ARG A 90 13.41 -13.40 2.93
N GLN A 91 14.36 -13.96 2.20
CA GLN A 91 15.09 -15.14 2.65
C GLN A 91 15.91 -14.80 3.90
N SER A 92 15.90 -15.72 4.87
CA SER A 92 16.37 -15.60 6.25
C SER A 92 17.55 -14.65 6.47
N TYR A 93 17.38 -13.70 7.40
CA TYR A 93 18.54 -13.04 8.03
C TYR A 93 19.18 -14.01 9.05
N PRO A 94 20.50 -13.91 9.29
CA PRO A 94 21.14 -14.67 10.36
C PRO A 94 20.43 -14.40 11.69
N GLN A 95 19.87 -15.44 12.31
CA GLN A 95 19.07 -15.38 13.56
C GLN A 95 19.89 -14.95 14.80
N HIS A 96 21.18 -14.67 14.63
CA HIS A 96 22.13 -14.34 15.71
C HIS A 96 22.82 -13.00 15.48
N ARG A 97 22.05 -11.95 15.14
CA ARG A 97 22.58 -10.58 15.13
C ARG A 97 22.36 -9.92 16.48
N ARG A 98 23.37 -9.16 16.93
CA ARG A 98 23.34 -8.39 18.19
C ARG A 98 22.26 -7.30 18.21
N PHE A 99 21.83 -6.84 17.03
CA PHE A 99 20.85 -5.78 16.85
C PHE A 99 19.82 -6.19 15.79
N PRO A 100 18.57 -5.72 15.91
CA PRO A 100 17.53 -5.97 14.91
C PRO A 100 17.96 -5.42 13.56
N THR A 101 17.55 -6.10 12.49
CA THR A 101 17.76 -5.62 11.13
C THR A 101 16.69 -4.58 10.79
N THR A 102 17.10 -3.37 10.40
CA THR A 102 16.14 -2.34 9.99
C THR A 102 15.51 -2.68 8.64
N VAL A 103 14.18 -2.58 8.56
CA VAL A 103 13.40 -2.63 7.33
C VAL A 103 12.87 -1.22 7.04
N ASP A 104 13.38 -0.61 5.98
CA ASP A 104 13.10 0.76 5.56
C ASP A 104 12.65 0.82 4.08
N GLU A 105 12.56 2.02 3.51
CA GLU A 105 12.09 2.23 2.15
C GLU A 105 13.01 1.65 1.05
N ASN A 106 14.25 1.28 1.41
CA ASN A 106 15.22 0.68 0.48
C ASN A 106 15.05 -0.84 0.37
N CYS A 107 14.27 -1.43 1.26
CA CYS A 107 14.05 -2.86 1.37
C CYS A 107 13.03 -3.39 0.35
N TRP A 108 13.36 -4.48 -0.32
CA TRP A 108 12.44 -5.17 -1.23
C TRP A 108 12.13 -6.58 -0.73
N SER A 109 10.90 -7.01 -0.96
CA SER A 109 10.55 -8.40 -0.77
C SER A 109 11.13 -9.28 -1.88
N ASP A 110 11.50 -10.50 -1.51
CA ASP A 110 12.04 -11.51 -2.40
C ASP A 110 10.89 -12.25 -3.10
N GLU A 111 10.88 -12.19 -4.43
CA GLU A 111 9.83 -12.79 -5.24
C GLU A 111 9.84 -14.33 -5.20
N THR A 112 11.01 -14.94 -5.03
CA THR A 112 11.16 -16.39 -4.91
C THR A 112 10.62 -16.86 -3.58
N PHE A 113 11.01 -16.22 -2.49
CA PHE A 113 10.46 -16.47 -1.16
C PHE A 113 8.93 -16.34 -1.14
N CYS A 114 8.39 -15.27 -1.74
CA CYS A 114 6.95 -15.07 -1.81
C CYS A 114 6.26 -16.17 -2.62
N ARG A 115 6.88 -16.65 -3.70
CA ARG A 115 6.36 -17.73 -4.56
C ARG A 115 6.36 -19.07 -3.82
N ASP A 116 7.46 -19.41 -3.16
CA ASP A 116 7.65 -20.68 -2.47
C ASP A 116 6.70 -20.80 -1.27
N ASN A 117 6.48 -19.70 -0.54
CA ASN A 117 5.54 -19.62 0.58
C ASN A 117 4.10 -19.28 0.16
N LYS A 118 3.81 -19.22 -1.15
CA LYS A 118 2.49 -18.91 -1.72
C LYS A 118 1.90 -17.57 -1.21
N LEU A 119 2.75 -16.60 -0.89
CA LEU A 119 2.40 -15.24 -0.46
C LEU A 119 2.04 -14.38 -1.68
N TRP A 120 0.98 -14.78 -2.40
CA TRP A 120 0.66 -14.24 -3.73
C TRP A 120 0.36 -12.73 -3.72
N PHE A 121 -0.25 -12.21 -2.65
CA PHE A 121 -0.52 -10.79 -2.53
C PHE A 121 0.77 -9.97 -2.36
N ALA A 122 1.68 -10.42 -1.50
CA ALA A 122 3.01 -9.82 -1.36
C ALA A 122 3.80 -9.88 -2.68
N LEU A 123 3.72 -11.02 -3.38
CA LEU A 123 4.33 -11.18 -4.70
C LEU A 123 3.76 -10.17 -5.71
N GLY A 124 2.43 -10.05 -5.78
CA GLY A 124 1.74 -9.11 -6.67
C GLY A 124 2.14 -7.66 -6.41
N LYS A 125 2.12 -7.21 -5.14
CA LYS A 125 2.55 -5.87 -4.75
C LYS A 125 4.01 -5.60 -5.09
N THR A 126 4.89 -6.56 -4.83
CA THR A 126 6.32 -6.45 -5.16
C THR A 126 6.55 -6.32 -6.66
N MET A 127 5.93 -7.19 -7.46
CA MET A 127 6.08 -7.20 -8.92
C MET A 127 5.48 -5.95 -9.56
N ALA A 128 4.30 -5.52 -9.10
CA ALA A 128 3.63 -4.32 -9.59
C ALA A 128 4.44 -3.06 -9.31
N GLU A 129 4.99 -2.91 -8.10
CA GLU A 129 5.83 -1.76 -7.77
C GLU A 129 7.13 -1.76 -8.60
N LYS A 130 7.79 -2.91 -8.78
CA LYS A 130 8.96 -3.02 -9.66
C LYS A 130 8.62 -2.71 -11.12
N ALA A 131 7.47 -3.14 -11.61
CA ALA A 131 7.02 -2.84 -12.97
C ALA A 131 6.75 -1.35 -13.17
N ALA A 132 6.09 -0.69 -12.21
CA ALA A 132 5.89 0.75 -12.20
C ALA A 132 7.22 1.51 -12.28
N TRP A 133 8.21 1.14 -11.43
CA TRP A 133 9.54 1.75 -11.48
C TRP A 133 10.28 1.52 -12.81
N ARG A 134 10.18 0.32 -13.38
CA ARG A 134 10.77 0.02 -14.70
C ARG A 134 10.14 0.86 -15.81
N ALA A 135 8.82 1.00 -15.82
CA ALA A 135 8.10 1.78 -16.83
C ALA A 135 8.40 3.28 -16.76
N ALA A 136 8.61 3.83 -15.55
CA ALA A 136 8.97 5.23 -15.35
C ALA A 136 10.47 5.53 -15.59
N ARG A 137 11.35 4.52 -15.57
CA ARG A 137 12.81 4.72 -15.57
C ARG A 137 13.27 5.43 -16.84
N GLY A 138 13.96 6.57 -16.65
CA GLY A 138 14.54 7.35 -17.75
C GLY A 138 13.50 8.09 -18.60
N ARG A 139 12.27 8.25 -18.11
CA ARG A 139 11.17 8.95 -18.79
C ARG A 139 10.82 10.24 -18.05
N ASP A 140 10.11 11.14 -18.72
CA ASP A 140 9.64 12.42 -18.14
C ASP A 140 8.39 12.21 -17.26
N LEU A 141 8.53 11.36 -16.25
CA LEU A 141 7.50 11.11 -15.24
C LEU A 141 8.16 10.96 -13.88
N LYS A 142 7.83 11.85 -12.95
CA LYS A 142 8.26 11.70 -11.56
C LYS A 142 7.35 10.69 -10.88
N LEU A 143 7.88 9.51 -10.58
CA LEU A 143 7.18 8.46 -9.82
C LEU A 143 7.59 8.52 -8.35
N VAL A 144 6.61 8.39 -7.46
CA VAL A 144 6.82 8.07 -6.03
C VAL A 144 5.88 6.94 -5.65
N THR A 145 6.36 6.02 -4.81
CA THR A 145 5.54 4.93 -4.28
C THR A 145 5.32 5.09 -2.78
N ILE A 146 4.12 4.76 -2.33
CA ILE A 146 3.77 4.68 -0.91
C ILE A 146 3.46 3.21 -0.60
N CYS A 147 4.10 2.68 0.42
CA CYS A 147 4.01 1.31 0.91
C CYS A 147 3.23 1.33 2.24
N PRO A 148 1.88 1.45 2.21
CA PRO A 148 1.09 1.39 3.42
C PRO A 148 1.14 -0.01 4.04
N ALA A 149 1.14 -0.05 5.36
CA ALA A 149 0.88 -1.25 6.15
C ALA A 149 -0.60 -1.67 6.02
N LEU A 150 -1.07 -2.59 6.87
CA LEU A 150 -2.46 -3.02 6.80
C LEU A 150 -3.39 -1.83 7.09
N VAL A 151 -4.17 -1.43 6.09
CA VAL A 151 -5.05 -0.27 6.21
C VAL A 151 -6.23 -0.60 7.11
N THR A 152 -6.45 0.22 8.13
CA THR A 152 -7.55 0.12 9.09
C THR A 152 -8.34 1.44 9.13
N GLY A 153 -9.40 1.51 9.94
CA GLY A 153 -10.17 2.74 10.19
C GLY A 153 -11.68 2.52 10.24
N PRO A 154 -12.47 3.44 10.83
CA PRO A 154 -13.89 3.26 11.15
C PRO A 154 -14.77 2.87 9.94
N GLY A 155 -14.43 3.35 8.73
CA GLY A 155 -15.15 3.05 7.49
C GLY A 155 -14.55 1.94 6.62
N PHE A 156 -13.32 1.50 6.91
CA PHE A 156 -12.56 0.57 6.05
C PHE A 156 -12.65 -0.89 6.53
N ARG A 157 -12.81 -1.11 7.85
CA ARG A 157 -12.72 -2.42 8.51
C ARG A 157 -13.74 -3.47 8.05
N ARG A 158 -14.93 -3.07 7.57
CA ARG A 158 -16.01 -4.01 7.16
C ARG A 158 -16.23 -4.12 5.65
N ARG A 159 -15.58 -3.27 4.85
CA ARG A 159 -15.81 -3.19 3.39
C ARG A 159 -14.68 -3.80 2.54
N ASN A 160 -13.54 -4.13 3.14
CA ASN A 160 -12.32 -4.59 2.45
C ASN A 160 -11.76 -5.91 3.00
N SER A 161 -12.64 -6.89 3.27
CA SER A 161 -12.22 -8.18 3.85
C SER A 161 -11.26 -8.93 2.94
N THR A 162 -11.48 -9.00 1.62
CA THR A 162 -10.65 -9.80 0.69
C THR A 162 -9.17 -9.37 0.66
N PRO A 163 -8.81 -8.10 0.36
CA PRO A 163 -7.40 -7.68 0.41
C PRO A 163 -6.80 -7.74 1.82
N SER A 164 -7.59 -7.54 2.88
CA SER A 164 -7.10 -7.66 4.26
C SER A 164 -6.76 -9.12 4.60
N ILE A 165 -7.60 -10.08 4.22
CA ILE A 165 -7.33 -11.53 4.34
C ILE A 165 -6.06 -11.91 3.57
N ALA A 166 -5.94 -11.41 2.33
CA ALA A 166 -4.77 -11.69 1.50
C ALA A 166 -3.48 -11.10 2.09
N TYR A 167 -3.57 -9.90 2.69
CA TYR A 167 -2.46 -9.26 3.39
C TYR A 167 -2.01 -10.06 4.61
N LEU A 168 -2.97 -10.57 5.40
CA LEU A 168 -2.70 -11.30 6.64
C LEU A 168 -2.19 -12.73 6.40
N LYS A 169 -2.01 -13.15 5.14
CA LYS A 169 -1.32 -14.40 4.84
C LYS A 169 0.15 -14.30 5.27
N GLY A 170 0.52 -15.09 6.29
CA GLY A 170 1.84 -15.03 6.93
C GLY A 170 1.91 -14.09 8.14
N ALA A 171 0.78 -13.57 8.63
CA ALA A 171 0.75 -12.63 9.76
C ALA A 171 1.46 -13.12 11.02
N HIS A 172 1.34 -14.40 11.38
CA HIS A 172 2.04 -14.98 12.52
C HIS A 172 3.57 -14.80 12.43
N ALA A 173 4.15 -15.02 11.24
CA ALA A 173 5.57 -14.79 11.02
C ALA A 173 5.91 -13.29 11.10
N MET A 174 5.08 -12.43 10.51
CA MET A 174 5.26 -10.98 10.60
C MET A 174 5.17 -10.46 12.05
N VAL A 175 4.29 -11.01 12.89
CA VAL A 175 4.20 -10.68 14.33
C VAL A 175 5.48 -11.11 15.05
N ALA A 176 5.90 -12.36 14.85
CA ALA A 176 7.12 -12.90 15.47
C ALA A 176 8.38 -12.10 15.08
N GLU A 177 8.41 -11.56 13.87
CA GLU A 177 9.53 -10.77 13.34
C GLU A 177 9.44 -9.27 13.64
N GLY A 178 8.33 -8.78 14.20
CA GLY A 178 8.10 -7.35 14.46
C GLY A 178 7.79 -6.53 13.20
N LEU A 179 7.27 -7.17 12.16
CA LEU A 179 7.01 -6.62 10.83
C LEU A 179 5.51 -6.45 10.51
N LEU A 180 4.60 -6.99 11.34
CA LEU A 180 3.17 -6.71 11.18
C LEU A 180 2.86 -5.30 11.70
N ALA A 181 2.28 -4.47 10.85
CA ALA A 181 1.90 -3.12 11.19
C ALA A 181 0.55 -2.75 10.57
N THR A 182 -0.09 -1.73 11.15
CA THR A 182 -1.33 -1.13 10.66
C THR A 182 -1.12 0.33 10.33
N THR A 183 -2.04 0.90 9.56
CA THR A 183 -2.16 2.35 9.42
C THR A 183 -3.61 2.76 9.20
N ASP A 184 -4.03 3.89 9.77
CA ASP A 184 -5.36 4.45 9.51
C ASP A 184 -5.49 4.97 8.08
N VAL A 185 -6.63 4.72 7.44
CA VAL A 185 -6.93 5.13 6.06
C VAL A 185 -6.78 6.64 5.82
N GLU A 186 -7.10 7.48 6.81
CA GLU A 186 -6.95 8.93 6.71
C GLU A 186 -5.47 9.31 6.67
N GLN A 187 -4.62 8.61 7.43
CA GLN A 187 -3.17 8.81 7.39
C GLN A 187 -2.57 8.34 6.05
N VAL A 188 -3.10 7.28 5.44
CA VAL A 188 -2.70 6.89 4.07
C VAL A 188 -3.04 8.00 3.09
N ALA A 189 -4.26 8.53 3.13
CA ALA A 189 -4.70 9.58 2.23
C ALA A 189 -3.83 10.84 2.39
N GLU A 190 -3.59 11.27 3.64
CA GLU A 190 -2.72 12.40 3.95
C GLU A 190 -1.29 12.17 3.43
N ALA A 191 -0.73 10.97 3.61
CA ALA A 191 0.58 10.63 3.09
C ALA A 191 0.65 10.78 1.55
N HIS A 192 -0.39 10.36 0.82
CA HIS A 192 -0.46 10.51 -0.64
C HIS A 192 -0.43 11.99 -1.04
N VAL A 193 -1.24 12.83 -0.39
CA VAL A 193 -1.31 14.27 -0.68
C VAL A 193 0.03 14.95 -0.38
N ARG A 194 0.58 14.75 0.83
CA ARG A 194 1.83 15.39 1.26
C ARG A 194 3.01 15.01 0.37
N VAL A 195 3.10 13.74 0.00
CA VAL A 195 4.12 13.27 -0.94
C VAL A 195 3.96 13.97 -2.28
N TYR A 196 2.75 14.01 -2.84
CA TYR A 196 2.48 14.64 -4.13
C TYR A 196 2.87 16.12 -4.17
N GLU A 197 2.50 16.87 -3.12
CA GLU A 197 2.86 18.28 -2.98
C GLU A 197 4.38 18.48 -2.93
N ALA A 198 5.08 17.61 -2.20
CA ALA A 198 6.53 17.67 -2.07
C ALA A 198 7.30 17.12 -3.29
N MET A 199 6.63 16.52 -4.29
CA MET A 199 7.29 15.99 -5.50
C MET A 199 7.91 17.09 -6.37
N ASN A 200 7.59 18.37 -6.22
CA ASN A 200 8.34 19.42 -6.94
C ASN A 200 9.71 19.71 -6.30
N GLY A 201 9.99 19.17 -5.12
CA GLY A 201 11.26 19.33 -4.44
C GLY A 201 11.76 17.99 -3.91
N THR A 202 11.62 17.80 -2.61
CA THR A 202 12.31 16.78 -1.84
C THR A 202 11.71 15.38 -1.93
N ALA A 203 10.45 15.22 -2.35
CA ALA A 203 9.85 13.89 -2.41
C ALA A 203 10.33 13.09 -3.62
N GLY A 204 10.69 11.83 -3.38
CA GLY A 204 11.22 10.91 -4.39
C GLY A 204 11.40 9.51 -3.84
N GLY A 205 11.38 8.49 -4.71
CA GLY A 205 11.58 7.10 -4.32
C GLY A 205 10.37 6.49 -3.62
N ARG A 206 10.61 5.67 -2.60
CA ARG A 206 9.58 4.89 -1.89
C ARG A 206 9.35 5.46 -0.48
N TYR A 207 8.16 5.28 0.09
CA TYR A 207 7.78 5.72 1.44
C TYR A 207 7.00 4.63 2.17
N ILE A 208 7.44 4.19 3.35
CA ILE A 208 6.67 3.27 4.19
C ILE A 208 5.68 4.07 5.05
N CYS A 209 4.43 3.61 5.13
CA CYS A 209 3.37 4.26 5.89
C CYS A 209 2.73 3.27 6.88
N TYR A 210 3.02 3.47 8.17
CA TYR A 210 2.39 2.78 9.30
C TYR A 210 2.29 3.75 10.48
N ASP A 211 1.35 3.51 11.38
CA ASP A 211 1.20 4.23 12.65
C ASP A 211 1.36 3.33 13.87
N HIS A 212 1.24 2.02 13.68
CA HIS A 212 1.22 1.06 14.79
C HIS A 212 1.80 -0.29 14.37
N ILE A 213 2.59 -0.89 15.26
CA ILE A 213 3.23 -2.20 15.04
C ILE A 213 2.58 -3.20 15.98
N VAL A 214 2.07 -4.30 15.41
CA VAL A 214 1.44 -5.40 16.14
C VAL A 214 2.51 -6.29 16.73
N ARG A 215 2.67 -6.24 18.05
CA ARG A 215 3.78 -6.91 18.75
C ARG A 215 3.39 -8.16 19.50
N ARG A 216 2.11 -8.33 19.80
CA ARG A 216 1.62 -9.41 20.67
C ARG A 216 0.55 -10.24 19.97
N ALA A 217 0.42 -11.50 20.40
CA ALA A 217 -0.56 -12.42 19.85
C ALA A 217 -2.00 -11.96 20.16
N GLU A 218 -2.25 -11.42 21.35
CA GLU A 218 -3.59 -10.95 21.75
C GLU A 218 -4.02 -9.76 20.87
N GLU A 219 -3.07 -8.89 20.56
CA GLU A 219 -3.29 -7.73 19.69
C GLU A 219 -3.59 -8.15 18.25
N PHE A 220 -2.94 -9.22 17.77
CA PHE A 220 -3.24 -9.80 16.46
C PHE A 220 -4.65 -10.42 16.42
N VAL A 221 -5.07 -11.11 17.48
CA VAL A 221 -6.43 -11.65 17.60
C VAL A 221 -7.48 -10.52 17.60
N GLU A 222 -7.23 -9.43 18.33
CA GLU A 222 -8.10 -8.24 18.31
C GLU A 222 -8.22 -7.64 16.90
N LEU A 223 -7.11 -7.57 16.16
CA LEU A 223 -7.08 -7.09 14.79
C LEU A 223 -7.93 -7.98 13.85
N GLU A 224 -7.81 -9.31 13.96
CA GLU A 224 -8.63 -10.25 13.18
C GLU A 224 -10.12 -10.08 13.47
N LEU A 225 -10.49 -9.94 14.75
CA LEU A 225 -11.87 -9.68 15.18
C LEU A 225 -12.40 -8.36 14.60
N GLN A 226 -11.60 -7.29 14.65
CA GLN A 226 -11.98 -5.97 14.10
C GLN A 226 -12.21 -6.02 12.59
N LEU A 227 -11.50 -6.89 11.87
CA LEU A 227 -11.63 -7.09 10.42
C LEU A 227 -12.76 -8.07 10.04
N GLY A 228 -13.47 -8.63 11.03
CA GLY A 228 -14.53 -9.61 10.79
C GLY A 228 -14.01 -10.93 10.25
N LEU A 229 -12.74 -11.23 10.46
CA LEU A 229 -12.12 -12.51 10.10
C LEU A 229 -12.41 -13.47 11.24
N GLN A 230 -13.36 -14.39 11.03
CA GLN A 230 -13.72 -15.39 12.04
C GLN A 230 -12.45 -16.13 12.48
N ALA A 231 -12.14 -16.07 13.77
CA ALA A 231 -11.04 -16.84 14.36
C ALA A 231 -11.32 -18.33 14.12
N ARG A 232 -10.50 -19.00 13.31
CA ARG A 232 -10.36 -20.46 13.49
C ARG A 232 -9.78 -20.66 14.88
N ALA A 233 -10.38 -21.56 15.66
CA ALA A 233 -9.93 -21.86 17.01
C ALA A 233 -8.39 -22.02 17.03
N PRO A 234 -7.71 -21.46 18.04
CA PRO A 234 -6.27 -21.63 18.15
C PRO A 234 -5.95 -23.14 18.12
N PRO A 235 -4.87 -23.56 17.43
CA PRO A 235 -4.39 -24.93 17.60
C PRO A 235 -4.14 -25.19 19.09
N PRO A 236 -4.33 -26.43 19.57
CA PRO A 236 -4.14 -26.74 20.98
C PRO A 236 -2.79 -26.22 21.45
N HIS A 237 -2.81 -25.45 22.53
CA HIS A 237 -1.61 -24.88 23.14
C HIS A 237 -0.71 -26.03 23.61
N ASP A 238 0.47 -26.16 22.97
CA ASP A 238 1.61 -26.74 23.68
C ASP A 238 2.04 -25.70 24.71
N GLU A 239 1.67 -25.95 25.97
CA GLU A 239 1.97 -25.13 27.17
C GLU A 239 3.48 -24.99 27.50
N GLN A 240 4.39 -25.22 26.54
CA GLN A 240 5.84 -25.14 26.76
C GLN A 240 6.55 -23.94 26.12
N ALA A 241 5.85 -22.98 25.52
CA ALA A 241 6.51 -21.81 24.89
C ALA A 241 6.03 -20.44 25.43
N ALA A 242 5.70 -20.34 26.71
CA ALA A 242 5.50 -19.06 27.37
C ALA A 242 6.68 -18.79 28.31
N THR A 243 7.65 -17.97 27.86
CA THR A 243 8.48 -17.01 28.65
C THR A 243 9.80 -16.68 27.95
N ALA A 244 9.76 -16.25 26.70
CA ALA A 244 10.84 -15.43 26.16
C ALA A 244 10.19 -14.30 25.36
N ILE A 245 10.33 -13.07 25.84
CA ILE A 245 10.17 -11.89 24.97
C ILE A 245 11.31 -12.01 23.97
N ALA A 246 11.05 -12.70 22.85
CA ALA A 246 12.01 -12.80 21.77
C ALA A 246 12.24 -11.36 21.27
N THR A 247 13.46 -10.87 21.39
CA THR A 247 13.86 -9.61 20.78
C THR A 247 13.53 -9.69 19.29
N PRO A 248 12.72 -8.77 18.74
CA PRO A 248 12.30 -8.88 17.35
C PRO A 248 13.52 -8.88 16.44
N SER A 249 13.53 -9.79 15.46
CA SER A 249 14.62 -9.91 14.49
C SER A 249 14.76 -8.66 13.62
N PHE A 250 13.70 -7.85 13.52
CA PHE A 250 13.65 -6.67 12.66
C PHE A 250 13.06 -5.45 13.38
N GLU A 251 13.40 -4.28 12.83
CA GLU A 251 12.83 -2.99 13.22
C GLU A 251 12.27 -2.29 11.97
N LEU A 252 10.95 -2.06 11.92
CA LEU A 252 10.35 -1.24 10.87
C LEU A 252 10.73 0.24 11.04
N CYS A 253 10.99 0.91 9.92
CA CYS A 253 11.34 2.32 9.88
C CYS A 253 10.54 3.05 8.80
N ASN A 254 9.76 4.06 9.21
CA ASN A 254 9.06 5.01 8.34
C ASN A 254 9.60 6.45 8.48
N ARG A 255 10.81 6.63 9.02
CA ARG A 255 11.37 7.96 9.36
C ARG A 255 11.35 8.92 8.17
N LYS A 256 11.49 8.42 6.94
CA LYS A 256 11.45 9.24 5.74
C LYS A 256 10.08 9.90 5.55
N LEU A 257 9.00 9.14 5.72
CA LEU A 257 7.64 9.67 5.64
C LEU A 257 7.35 10.60 6.82
N THR A 258 7.70 10.19 8.05
CA THR A 258 7.48 11.02 9.25
C THR A 258 8.14 12.39 9.12
N ARG A 259 9.37 12.46 8.59
CA ARG A 259 10.07 13.73 8.34
C ARG A 259 9.35 14.60 7.32
N LEU A 260 8.86 14.01 6.23
CA LEU A 260 8.15 14.72 5.17
C LEU A 260 6.82 15.29 5.69
N VAL A 261 6.05 14.50 6.44
CA VAL A 261 4.75 14.93 6.99
C VAL A 261 4.93 15.95 8.12
N SER A 262 5.99 15.82 8.93
CA SER A 262 6.29 16.74 10.04
C SER A 262 6.89 18.07 9.58
N SER A 263 7.52 18.12 8.39
CA SER A 263 7.96 19.38 7.79
C SER A 263 6.75 20.20 7.38
N ARG A 264 6.22 20.98 8.32
CA ARG A 264 5.06 21.86 8.16
C ARG A 264 5.17 22.69 6.87
N ARG A 265 4.27 22.45 5.91
CA ARG A 265 3.62 23.55 5.18
C ARG A 265 2.21 23.65 5.73
N ARG A 266 1.89 24.79 6.35
CA ARG A 266 0.49 25.14 6.62
C ARG A 266 -0.19 25.19 5.25
N CYS A 267 -1.15 24.30 5.01
CA CYS A 267 -2.04 24.44 3.87
C CYS A 267 -2.74 25.80 4.02
N THR A 268 -2.67 26.66 3.01
CA THR A 268 -3.30 27.98 3.02
C THR A 268 -4.79 27.93 2.69
N HIS A 269 -5.39 26.73 2.62
CA HIS A 269 -6.78 26.52 2.24
C HIS A 269 -7.68 25.92 3.33
N ASP A 270 -7.23 25.80 4.57
CA ASP A 270 -8.09 25.45 5.73
C ASP A 270 -8.98 26.63 6.19
N ALA A 271 -9.61 27.31 5.24
CA ALA A 271 -10.75 28.18 5.49
C ALA A 271 -11.98 27.53 4.85
N TYR A 272 -12.45 26.43 5.46
CA TYR A 272 -13.86 26.08 5.35
C TYR A 272 -14.65 27.23 5.98
N LEU A 273 -15.11 28.16 5.14
CA LEU A 273 -16.10 29.15 5.53
C LEU A 273 -17.31 28.39 6.08
N SER A 274 -17.55 28.52 7.38
CA SER A 274 -18.82 28.13 7.98
C SER A 274 -19.90 28.97 7.30
N VAL A 275 -20.67 28.35 6.41
CA VAL A 275 -21.87 28.96 5.86
C VAL A 275 -22.88 29.05 7.00
N SER A 276 -23.06 30.25 7.55
CA SER A 276 -24.20 30.56 8.42
C SER A 276 -25.44 30.60 7.54
N TYR A 277 -26.42 29.75 7.86
CA TYR A 277 -27.77 29.92 7.36
C TYR A 277 -28.46 30.96 8.24
N ASP A 278 -28.67 32.15 7.69
CA ASP A 278 -29.75 33.05 8.12
C ASP A 278 -30.99 32.78 7.25
#